data_AF-A0A8S3C4H3-F1
#
_entry.id   AF-A0A8S3C4H3-F1
#
_cell.length_a   1.000
_cell.length_b   1.000
_cell.length_c   1.000
_cell.angle_alpha   90.00
_cell.angle_beta   90.00
_cell.angle_gamma   90.00
#
_symmetry.space_group_name_H-M   'P 1'
#
loop_
_entity.id
_entity.type
_entity.pdbx_description
1 polymer ?
#
loop_
_entity_poly.entity_id
_entity_poly.type
_entity_poly.pdbx_seq_one_letter_code
_entity_poly.pdbx_strand_id
1 'polypeptide(L)' 'LGKGIAQRLARLGCTLVLWDVDHENNIRVAEELNNATNSKRVHAFKCDLTNKENIYACAKTVNNTNFDFCRAA' A
#
# COMPACT_ATOMS: atom_id res chain seq x y z
N LEU A 1 -8.69 10.61 6.03
CA LEU A 1 -7.33 10.89 6.55
C LEU A 1 -6.25 10.05 5.87
N GLY A 2 -6.38 8.71 5.84
CA GLY A 2 -5.38 7.80 5.25
C GLY A 2 -4.92 8.16 3.84
N LYS A 3 -5.84 8.40 2.88
CA LYS A 3 -5.50 8.81 1.50
C LYS A 3 -4.58 10.04 1.43
N GLY A 4 -4.80 11.06 2.27
CA GLY A 4 -3.99 12.28 2.28
C GLY A 4 -2.56 12.04 2.77
N ILE A 5 -2.40 11.20 3.79
CA ILE A 5 -1.08 10.79 4.30
C ILE A 5 -0.34 9.98 3.22
N ALA A 6 -1.03 9.02 2.59
CA ALA A 6 -0.47 8.22 1.50
C ALA A 6 -0.02 9.11 0.31
N GLN A 7 -0.81 10.11 -0.07
CA GLN A 7 -0.44 11.10 -1.09
C GLN A 7 0.86 11.83 -0.76
N ARG A 8 1.02 12.30 0.49
CA ARG A 8 2.25 13.00 0.90
C ARG A 8 3.46 12.07 0.88
N LEU A 9 3.35 10.87 1.44
CA LEU A 9 4.46 9.92 1.51
C LEU A 9 4.87 9.37 0.13
N ALA A 10 3.90 9.13 -0.77
CA ALA A 10 4.18 8.68 -2.13
C ALA A 10 5.06 9.68 -2.89
N ARG A 11 4.73 10.99 -2.77
CA ARG A 11 5.49 12.10 -3.35
C ARG A 11 6.90 12.26 -2.74
N LEU A 12 7.09 11.80 -1.49
CA LEU A 12 8.39 11.81 -0.82
C LEU A 12 9.27 10.60 -1.17
N GLY A 13 8.82 9.70 -2.06
CA GLY A 13 9.64 8.55 -2.44
C GLY A 13 9.50 7.34 -1.52
N CYS A 14 8.52 7.32 -0.60
CA CYS A 14 8.28 6.16 0.27
C CYS A 14 7.58 5.01 -0.46
N THR A 15 7.99 3.77 -0.19
CA THR A 15 7.19 2.58 -0.51
C THR A 15 6.05 2.46 0.48
N LEU A 16 4.83 2.24 -0.01
CA LEU A 16 3.61 2.25 0.77
C LEU A 16 2.82 0.96 0.58
N VAL A 17 2.27 0.47 1.69
CA VAL A 17 1.31 -0.62 1.72
C VAL A 17 0.01 -0.05 2.31
N LEU A 18 -1.04 -0.03 1.51
CA LEU A 18 -2.35 0.49 1.87
C LEU A 18 -3.26 -0.65 2.29
N TRP A 19 -3.77 -0.60 3.51
CA TRP A 19 -4.75 -1.55 4.04
C TRP A 19 -6.09 -0.86 4.19
N ASP A 20 -7.11 -1.41 3.54
CA ASP A 20 -8.49 -0.92 3.61
C ASP A 20 -9.47 -2.08 3.45
N VAL A 21 -10.67 -1.94 4.00
CA VAL A 21 -11.76 -2.91 3.83
C VAL A 21 -12.36 -2.84 2.42
N ASP A 22 -12.36 -1.65 1.81
CA ASP A 22 -12.80 -1.42 0.43
C ASP A 22 -11.64 -1.66 -0.54
N HIS A 23 -11.62 -2.86 -1.14
CA HIS A 23 -10.53 -3.29 -2.00
C HIS A 23 -10.45 -2.51 -3.31
N GLU A 24 -11.60 -2.25 -3.95
CA GLU A 24 -11.65 -1.63 -5.27
C GLU A 24 -11.20 -0.18 -5.20
N ASN A 25 -11.73 0.57 -4.23
CA ASN A 25 -11.32 1.95 -4.01
C ASN A 25 -9.84 2.02 -3.58
N ASN A 26 -9.35 1.07 -2.76
CA ASN A 26 -7.96 1.05 -2.34
C ASN A 26 -6.99 0.79 -3.51
N ILE A 27 -7.33 -0.14 -4.42
CA ILE A 27 -6.57 -0.36 -5.67
C ILE A 27 -6.52 0.92 -6.48
N ARG A 28 -7.69 1.56 -6.72
CA ARG A 28 -7.76 2.80 -7.48
C ARG A 28 -6.88 3.90 -6.87
N VAL A 29 -6.87 4.04 -5.54
CA VAL A 29 -5.99 5.01 -4.87
C VAL A 29 -4.51 4.68 -5.07
N ALA A 30 -4.11 3.40 -4.98
CA ALA A 30 -2.72 3.02 -5.23
C ALA A 30 -2.29 3.31 -6.68
N GLU A 31 -3.15 3.02 -7.65
CA GLU A 31 -2.92 3.32 -9.07
C GLU A 31 -2.83 4.83 -9.33
N GLU A 32 -3.76 5.62 -8.80
CA GLU A 32 -3.73 7.09 -8.88
C GLU A 32 -2.39 7.64 -8.35
N LEU A 33 -1.89 7.12 -7.23
CA LEU A 33 -0.63 7.56 -6.61
C LEU A 33 0.61 7.13 -7.38
N ASN A 34 0.63 5.90 -7.86
CA ASN A 34 1.71 5.37 -8.70
C ASN A 34 1.82 6.16 -10.00
N ASN A 35 0.69 6.44 -10.67
CA ASN A 35 0.63 7.26 -11.88
C ASN A 35 1.08 8.70 -11.61
N ALA A 36 0.60 9.33 -10.54
CA ALA A 36 0.96 10.71 -10.19
C ALA A 36 2.43 10.90 -9.81
N THR A 37 3.12 9.82 -9.40
CA THR A 37 4.53 9.84 -8.99
C THR A 37 5.46 9.16 -10.00
N ASN A 38 4.91 8.68 -11.12
CA ASN A 38 5.60 7.84 -12.09
C ASN A 38 6.41 6.72 -11.42
N SER A 39 5.79 6.01 -10.47
CA SER A 39 6.43 4.95 -9.67
C SER A 39 5.50 3.74 -9.52
N LYS A 40 6.05 2.61 -9.03
CA LYS A 40 5.28 1.39 -8.70
C LYS A 40 5.43 0.98 -7.23
N ARG A 41 5.51 1.99 -6.36
CA ARG A 41 5.91 1.84 -4.95
C ARG A 41 4.73 1.84 -3.98
N VAL A 42 3.50 2.01 -4.47
CA VAL A 42 2.28 1.98 -3.65
C VAL A 42 1.51 0.69 -3.97
N HIS A 43 1.23 -0.10 -2.94
CA HIS A 43 0.60 -1.41 -3.05
C HIS A 43 -0.67 -1.45 -2.20
N ALA A 44 -1.77 -2.01 -2.71
CA ALA A 44 -3.05 -2.09 -2.00
C ALA A 44 -3.35 -3.54 -1.61
N PHE A 45 -3.76 -3.75 -0.36
CA PHE A 45 -4.24 -5.04 0.14
C PHE A 45 -5.58 -4.83 0.85
N LYS A 46 -6.53 -5.74 0.62
CA LYS A 46 -7.76 -5.77 1.39
C LYS A 46 -7.44 -6.26 2.80
N CYS A 47 -7.76 -5.46 3.81
CA CYS A 47 -7.59 -5.85 5.20
C CYS A 47 -8.71 -5.27 6.06
N ASP A 48 -9.39 -6.14 6.79
CA ASP A 48 -10.34 -5.75 7.82
C ASP A 48 -9.60 -5.56 9.15
N LEU A 49 -9.33 -4.30 9.48
CA LEU A 49 -8.61 -3.91 10.71
C LEU A 49 -9.42 -4.16 11.99
N THR A 50 -10.68 -4.60 11.91
CA THR A 50 -11.48 -5.03 13.07
C THR A 50 -11.28 -6.52 13.37
N ASN A 51 -10.73 -7.29 12.43
CA ASN A 51 -10.49 -8.71 12.56
C ASN A 51 -8.99 -9.01 12.72
N LYS A 52 -8.61 -9.42 13.94
CA LYS A 52 -7.23 -9.75 14.31
C LYS A 52 -6.60 -10.80 13.39
N GLU A 53 -7.31 -11.89 13.08
CA GLU A 53 -6.80 -12.97 12.23
C GLU A 53 -6.55 -12.48 10.80
N ASN A 54 -7.45 -11.64 10.28
CA ASN A 54 -7.28 -11.01 8.99
C ASN A 54 -6.05 -10.10 8.94
N ILE A 55 -5.80 -9.33 10.00
CA ILE A 55 -4.59 -8.48 10.12
C ILE A 55 -3.32 -9.32 10.04
N TYR A 56 -3.21 -10.40 10.82
CA TYR A 56 -2.00 -11.24 10.80
C TYR A 56 -1.81 -11.97 9.47
N ALA A 57 -2.90 -12.44 8.85
CA ALA A 57 -2.84 -13.04 7.53
C ALA A 57 -2.34 -12.03 6.48
N CYS A 58 -2.88 -10.81 6.48
CA CYS A 58 -2.46 -9.75 5.57
C CYS A 58 -1.01 -9.33 5.82
N ALA A 59 -0.59 -9.21 7.08
CA ALA A 59 0.80 -8.92 7.45
C ALA A 59 1.77 -9.97 6.92
N LYS A 60 1.41 -11.26 7.03
CA LYS A 60 2.21 -12.37 6.47
C LYS A 60 2.31 -12.30 4.95
N THR A 61 1.21 -11.98 4.27
CA THR A 61 1.22 -11.77 2.81
C THR A 61 2.13 -10.62 2.41
N VAL A 62 2.05 -9.47 3.10
CA VAL A 62 2.92 -8.31 2.86
C VAL A 62 4.39 -8.67 3.09
N ASN A 63 4.70 -9.35 4.19
CA ASN A 63 6.07 -9.76 4.50
C ASN A 63 6.69 -10.71 3.45
N ASN A 64 5.85 -11.55 2.83
CA ASN A 64 6.28 -12.48 1.79
C ASN A 64 6.23 -11.88 0.38
N THR A 65 5.66 -10.69 0.23
CA THR A 65 5.58 -10.01 -1.06
C THR A 65 6.92 -9.35 -1.33
N ASN A 66 7.58 -9.72 -2.43
CA ASN A 66 8.77 -9.01 -2.89
C ASN A 66 8.33 -7.68 -3.51
N PHE A 67 8.29 -6.64 -2.71
CA PHE A 67 8.32 -5.30 -3.25
C PHE A 67 9.75 -5.11 -3.76
N ASP A 68 9.92 -4.80 -5.05
CA ASP A 68 11.22 -4.40 -5.59
C ASP A 68 11.63 -3.07 -4.94
N PHE A 69 12.02 -3.13 -3.67
CA PHE A 69 12.80 -2.13 -3.00
C PHE A 69 14.06 -2.07 -3.84
N CYS A 70 14.26 -0.98 -4.59
CA CYS A 70 15.55 -0.68 -5.17
C CYS A 70 16.58 -0.99 -4.08
N ARG A 71 17.36 -2.08 -4.25
CA ARG A 71 18.52 -2.34 -3.41
C ARG A 71 19.32 -1.05 -3.52
N ALA A 72 19.41 -0.34 -2.40
CA ALA A 72 20.33 0.79 -2.31
C ALA A 72 21.68 0.26 -2.80
N ALA A 73 22.17 0.85 -3.89
CA ALA A 73 23.55 0.74 -4.32
C ALA A 73 24.44 1.40 -3.27
#